data_AF-A0A955X0U0-F1
#
_entry.id   AF-A0A955X0U0-F1
#
_cell.length_a   1.000
_cell.length_b   1.000
_cell.length_c   1.000
_cell.angle_alpha   90.00
_cell.angle_beta   90.00
_cell.angle_gamma   90.00
#
_symmetry.space_group_name_H-M   'P 1'
#
loop_
_entity.id
_entity.type
_entity.pdbx_description
1 polymer ?
#
loop_
_entity_poly.entity_id
_entity_poly.type
_entity_poly.pdbx_seq_one_letter_code
_entity_poly.pdbx_strand_id
1 'polypeptide(L)'
;MLTLRLSRAGTKKRPVYHLVAADKRARRDGRFVENLGYFIPNRDVLVLKQDRVDYWLSVGAQTTETALQVIKKARSKGNVEPLAKPKYDPPPAKPVELKKPEPKVEAAAPTEAPAEAAPEGEANGEA
;
A
#
# COMPACT_ATOMS: atom_id res chain seq x y z
N MET A 1 20.16 -9.65 1.67
CA MET A 1 20.45 -8.54 2.60
C MET A 1 19.56 -7.37 2.24
N LEU A 2 19.14 -6.59 3.22
CA LEU A 2 18.34 -5.40 2.96
C LEU A 2 19.20 -4.32 2.28
N THR A 3 18.67 -3.72 1.23
CA THR A 3 19.36 -2.71 0.42
C THR A 3 18.41 -1.55 0.11
N LEU A 4 18.91 -0.33 0.30
CA LEU A 4 18.29 0.90 -0.15
C LEU A 4 18.63 1.11 -1.63
N ARG A 5 17.62 1.00 -2.48
CA ARG A 5 17.77 1.06 -3.93
C ARG A 5 16.67 1.87 -4.59
N LEU A 6 16.92 2.27 -5.83
CA LEU A 6 15.94 2.95 -6.66
C LEU A 6 15.11 1.93 -7.45
N SER A 7 13.79 1.94 -7.26
CA SER A 7 12.84 1.30 -8.16
C SER A 7 12.40 2.29 -9.23
N ARG A 8 12.29 1.85 -10.48
CA ARG A 8 11.87 2.68 -11.59
C ARG A 8 10.36 2.54 -11.80
N ALA A 9 9.69 3.67 -11.80
CA ALA A 9 8.30 3.85 -12.18
C ALA A 9 8.19 4.90 -13.31
N GLY A 10 6.96 5.14 -13.76
CA GLY A 10 6.64 6.13 -14.80
C GLY A 10 6.68 5.56 -16.21
N THR A 11 6.72 6.46 -17.19
CA THR A 11 6.57 6.12 -18.62
C THR A 11 7.82 6.46 -19.43
N LYS A 12 7.82 6.09 -20.71
CA LYS A 12 8.89 6.46 -21.65
C LYS A 12 9.11 7.99 -21.63
N LYS A 13 10.38 8.41 -21.55
CA LYS A 13 10.81 9.83 -21.43
C LYS A 13 10.34 10.57 -20.16
N ARG A 14 9.67 9.91 -19.21
CA ARG A 14 9.24 10.48 -17.92
C ARG A 14 9.50 9.48 -16.77
N PRO A 15 10.78 9.21 -16.45
CA PRO A 15 11.12 8.28 -15.37
C PRO A 15 10.83 8.92 -14.00
N VAL A 16 10.26 8.11 -13.11
CA VAL A 16 10.11 8.40 -11.69
C VAL A 16 10.86 7.32 -10.94
N TYR A 17 11.65 7.68 -9.94
CA TYR A 17 12.37 6.71 -9.12
C TYR A 17 11.86 6.74 -7.70
N HIS A 18 11.56 5.58 -7.13
CA HIS A 18 11.22 5.44 -5.71
C HIS A 18 12.43 4.95 -4.94
N LEU A 19 12.74 5.59 -3.82
CA LEU A 19 13.74 5.07 -2.89
C LEU A 19 13.06 4.05 -1.99
N VAL A 20 13.40 2.78 -2.15
CA VAL A 20 12.75 1.67 -1.44
C VAL A 20 13.77 0.86 -0.64
N ALA A 21 13.35 0.43 0.54
CA ALA A 21 14.04 -0.61 1.30
C ALA A 21 13.53 -1.97 0.84
N ALA A 22 14.40 -2.78 0.22
CA ALA A 22 14.04 -4.10 -0.28
C ALA A 22 15.21 -5.08 -0.12
N ASP A 23 14.92 -6.38 -0.08
CA ASP A 23 15.99 -7.38 -0.13
C ASP A 23 16.67 -7.34 -1.51
N LYS A 24 18.00 -7.49 -1.53
CA LYS A 24 18.85 -7.53 -2.73
C LYS A 24 18.34 -8.54 -3.78
N ARG A 25 17.73 -9.65 -3.34
CA ARG A 25 17.20 -10.72 -4.20
C ARG A 25 15.89 -10.36 -4.90
N ALA A 26 15.15 -9.35 -4.40
CA ALA A 26 13.87 -8.97 -4.97
C ALA A 26 14.05 -8.33 -6.36
N ARG A 27 13.09 -8.53 -7.27
CA ARG A 27 13.04 -7.85 -8.57
C ARG A 27 13.12 -6.33 -8.39
N ARG A 28 13.73 -5.59 -9.33
CA ARG A 28 13.95 -4.13 -9.24
C ARG A 28 12.67 -3.36 -8.83
N ASP A 29 11.56 -3.65 -9.51
CA ASP A 29 10.27 -2.99 -9.32
C ASP A 29 9.24 -3.94 -8.68
N GLY A 30 9.72 -4.89 -7.87
CA GLY A 30 8.89 -5.88 -7.20
C GLY A 30 8.51 -5.49 -5.76
N ARG A 31 8.23 -6.50 -4.93
CA ARG A 31 7.91 -6.33 -3.51
C ARG A 31 9.05 -5.63 -2.77
N PHE A 32 8.70 -4.62 -1.99
CA PHE A 32 9.58 -3.89 -1.09
C PHE A 32 9.02 -3.93 0.34
N VAL A 33 9.86 -3.59 1.31
CA VAL A 33 9.48 -3.51 2.74
C VAL A 33 8.84 -2.15 3.02
N GLU A 34 9.52 -1.07 2.64
CA GLU A 34 9.05 0.30 2.87
C GLU A 34 9.45 1.23 1.70
N ASN A 35 8.56 2.17 1.38
CA ASN A 35 8.85 3.28 0.46
C ASN A 35 9.25 4.53 1.26
N LEU A 36 10.49 4.96 1.07
CA LEU A 36 11.12 6.06 1.79
C LEU A 36 10.96 7.40 1.06
N GLY A 37 10.55 7.39 -0.21
CA GLY A 37 10.40 8.60 -0.98
C GLY A 37 10.50 8.42 -2.48
N TYR A 38 10.58 9.53 -3.20
CA TYR A 38 10.73 9.52 -4.64
C TYR A 38 11.63 10.65 -5.16
N PHE A 39 12.19 10.40 -6.34
CA PHE A 39 13.11 11.27 -7.05
C PHE A 39 12.72 11.32 -8.53
N ILE A 40 12.55 12.53 -9.06
CA ILE A 40 12.25 12.77 -10.48
C ILE A 40 13.40 13.61 -11.07
N PRO A 41 14.34 13.00 -11.82
CA PRO A 41 15.52 13.71 -12.31
C PRO A 41 15.16 14.86 -13.25
N ASN A 42 14.13 14.68 -14.09
CA ASN A 42 13.75 15.68 -15.09
C ASN A 42 13.15 16.97 -14.49
N ARG A 43 12.65 16.91 -13.25
CA ARG A 43 12.03 18.06 -12.57
C ARG A 43 12.82 18.53 -11.34
N ASP A 44 13.94 17.87 -11.06
CA ASP A 44 14.73 18.03 -9.83
C ASP A 44 13.90 17.91 -8.53
N VAL A 45 12.79 17.18 -8.60
CA VAL A 45 11.88 16.95 -7.46
C VAL A 45 12.41 15.78 -6.64
N LEU A 46 12.53 15.99 -5.34
CA LEU A 46 13.09 15.02 -4.41
C LEU A 46 12.36 15.11 -3.08
N VAL A 47 11.68 14.04 -2.72
CA VAL A 47 10.91 13.94 -1.48
C VAL A 47 11.34 12.67 -0.76
N LEU A 48 12.07 12.80 0.34
CA LEU A 48 12.52 11.70 1.19
C LEU A 48 12.05 11.87 2.63
N LYS A 49 11.71 10.75 3.27
CA LYS A 49 11.48 10.65 4.72
C LYS A 49 12.81 10.43 5.42
N GLN A 50 13.49 11.51 5.82
CA GLN A 50 14.85 11.46 6.38
C GLN A 50 14.93 10.53 7.61
N ASP A 51 13.96 10.65 8.54
CA ASP A 51 13.93 9.83 9.76
C ASP A 51 13.95 8.32 9.46
N ARG A 52 13.22 7.91 8.42
CA ARG A 52 13.13 6.50 8.01
C ARG A 52 14.39 6.05 7.28
N VAL A 53 14.98 6.92 6.46
CA VAL A 53 16.27 6.63 5.81
C VAL A 53 17.34 6.41 6.86
N ASP A 54 17.43 7.28 7.87
CA ASP A 54 18.41 7.19 8.94
C ASP A 54 18.21 5.94 9.81
N TYR A 55 16.96 5.57 10.10
CA TYR A 55 16.63 4.30 10.77
C TYR A 55 17.14 3.09 9.98
N TRP A 56 16.90 3.03 8.67
CA TRP A 56 17.36 1.88 7.88
C TRP A 56 18.89 1.83 7.77
N LEU A 57 19.55 2.98 7.72
CA LEU A 57 21.01 3.07 7.79
C LEU A 57 21.54 2.57 9.15
N SER A 58 20.88 2.91 10.26
CA SER A 58 21.29 2.43 11.59
C SER A 58 21.09 0.92 11.78
N VAL A 59 20.09 0.34 11.11
CA VAL A 59 19.85 -1.11 11.08
C VAL A 59 20.88 -1.85 10.20
N GLY A 60 21.74 -1.13 9.47
CA GLY A 60 22.79 -1.71 8.62
C GLY A 60 22.34 -1.99 7.18
N ALA A 61 21.26 -1.36 6.71
CA ALA A 61 20.87 -1.44 5.32
C ALA A 61 21.95 -0.84 4.42
N GLN A 62 22.34 -1.58 3.39
CA GLN A 62 23.36 -1.12 2.44
C GLN A 62 22.73 -0.21 1.39
N THR A 63 23.43 0.84 0.97
CA THR A 63 22.97 1.75 -0.09
C THR A 63 23.64 1.45 -1.43
N THR A 64 22.91 1.56 -2.52
CA THR A 64 23.52 1.65 -3.87
C THR A 64 24.17 3.03 -4.09
N GLU A 65 25.14 3.12 -4.99
CA GLU A 65 25.88 4.37 -5.26
C GLU A 65 24.95 5.53 -5.64
N THR A 66 23.99 5.27 -6.54
CA THR A 66 23.01 6.27 -6.97
C THR A 66 22.03 6.64 -5.85
N ALA A 67 21.62 5.69 -5.01
CA ALA A 67 20.78 5.99 -3.85
C ALA A 67 21.52 6.87 -2.85
N LEU A 68 22.81 6.63 -2.62
CA LEU A 68 23.65 7.48 -1.77
C LEU A 68 23.73 8.91 -2.30
N GLN A 69 23.91 9.08 -3.62
CA GLN A 69 23.90 10.42 -4.25
C GLN A 69 22.56 11.13 -4.06
N VAL A 70 21.44 10.41 -4.20
CA VAL A 70 20.10 10.96 -3.98
C VAL A 70 19.90 11.38 -2.51
N ILE A 71 20.33 10.56 -1.55
CA ILE A 71 20.26 10.89 -0.12
C ILE A 71 21.12 12.12 0.20
N LYS A 72 22.35 12.20 -0.31
CA LYS A 72 23.23 13.37 -0.17
C LYS A 72 22.58 14.63 -0.75
N LYS A 73 21.97 14.51 -1.94
CA LYS A 73 21.26 15.60 -2.60
C LYS A 73 20.06 16.08 -1.78
N ALA A 74 19.30 15.17 -1.17
CA ALA A 74 18.18 15.51 -0.30
C ALA A 74 18.64 16.25 0.96
N ARG A 75 19.76 15.83 1.56
CA ARG A 75 20.35 16.51 2.72
C ARG A 75 20.87 17.92 2.39
N SER A 76 21.37 18.12 1.18
CA SER A 76 21.90 19.42 0.74
C SER A 76 20.82 20.39 0.26
N LYS A 77 19.85 19.93 -0.54
CA LYS A 77 18.80 20.77 -1.14
C LYS A 77 17.52 20.85 -0.32
N GLY A 78 17.38 20.00 0.71
CA GLY A 78 16.11 19.80 1.41
C GLY A 78 15.09 19.01 0.56
N ASN A 79 13.89 18.83 1.10
CA ASN A 79 12.78 18.26 0.35
C ASN A 79 12.29 19.30 -0.68
N VAL A 80 12.45 18.97 -1.96
CA VAL A 80 11.96 19.79 -3.06
C VAL A 80 10.66 19.14 -3.53
N GLU A 81 9.54 19.58 -2.96
CA GLU A 81 8.22 19.16 -3.41
C GLU A 81 7.87 19.84 -4.75
N PRO A 82 7.16 19.15 -5.65
CA PRO A 82 6.69 19.80 -6.86
C PRO A 82 5.59 20.80 -6.50
N LEU A 83 5.90 22.11 -6.60
CA LEU A 83 4.97 23.23 -6.36
C LEU A 83 3.78 23.31 -7.35
N ALA A 84 3.59 22.32 -8.20
CA ALA A 84 2.48 22.28 -9.13
C ALA A 84 1.45 21.25 -8.65
N LYS A 85 0.41 21.73 -7.96
CA LYS A 85 -0.88 21.02 -7.88
C LYS A 85 -1.25 20.62 -9.32
N PRO A 86 -1.74 19.39 -9.57
CA PRO A 86 -2.15 19.02 -10.92
C PRO A 86 -3.16 20.07 -11.40
N LYS A 87 -2.91 20.64 -12.59
CA LYS A 87 -3.87 21.50 -13.29
C LYS A 87 -4.93 20.58 -13.90
N TYR A 88 -5.59 19.85 -13.02
CA TYR A 88 -6.57 18.82 -13.29
C TYR A 88 -7.72 19.11 -12.35
N ASP A 89 -8.81 19.62 -12.92
CA ASP A 89 -10.11 19.49 -12.28
C ASP A 89 -10.38 17.99 -12.18
N PRO A 90 -10.41 17.40 -10.96
CA PRO A 90 -10.79 16.01 -10.86
C PRO A 90 -12.19 15.89 -11.51
N PRO A 91 -12.38 14.99 -12.50
CA PRO A 91 -13.72 14.66 -12.94
C PRO A 91 -14.46 14.25 -11.66
N PRO A 92 -15.71 14.70 -11.48
CA PRO A 92 -16.43 14.46 -10.25
C PRO A 92 -16.29 12.99 -9.92
N ALA A 93 -15.71 12.71 -8.74
CA ALA A 93 -15.61 11.36 -8.24
C ALA A 93 -17.04 10.86 -8.15
N LYS A 94 -17.49 10.12 -9.17
CA LYS A 94 -18.63 9.24 -8.98
C LYS A 94 -18.23 8.38 -7.79
N PRO A 95 -19.03 8.31 -6.72
CA PRO A 95 -18.75 7.41 -5.63
C PRO A 95 -18.59 6.02 -6.25
N VAL A 96 -17.35 5.55 -6.34
CA VAL A 96 -17.15 4.11 -6.46
C VAL A 96 -17.47 3.64 -5.06
N GLU A 97 -18.73 3.27 -4.89
CA GLU A 97 -19.24 2.71 -3.67
C GLU A 97 -18.36 1.51 -3.35
N LEU A 98 -17.46 1.70 -2.38
CA LEU A 98 -16.74 0.63 -1.73
C LEU A 98 -17.83 -0.25 -1.12
N LYS A 99 -18.29 -1.23 -1.90
CA LYS A 99 -19.08 -2.35 -1.39
C LYS A 99 -18.19 -3.03 -0.35
N LYS A 100 -18.37 -2.60 0.89
CA LYS A 100 -17.81 -3.20 2.08
C LYS A 100 -18.30 -4.65 2.06
N PRO A 101 -17.43 -5.67 1.99
CA PRO A 101 -17.88 -7.02 2.27
C PRO A 101 -18.07 -7.10 3.78
N GLU A 102 -19.25 -6.70 4.24
CA GLU A 102 -19.70 -7.01 5.60
C GLU A 102 -20.08 -8.50 5.66
N PRO A 103 -19.73 -9.18 6.76
CA PRO A 103 -19.83 -10.62 6.91
C PRO A 103 -21.28 -11.06 6.91
N LYS A 104 -21.57 -12.17 6.22
CA LYS A 104 -22.87 -12.84 6.25
C LYS A 104 -23.11 -13.41 7.65
N VAL A 105 -23.80 -12.64 8.49
CA VAL A 105 -24.56 -13.14 9.64
C VAL A 105 -26.03 -12.96 9.28
N GLU A 106 -26.57 -13.94 8.54
CA GLU A 106 -28.01 -14.15 8.41
C GLU A 106 -28.42 -15.10 9.55
N ALA A 107 -28.90 -14.51 10.64
CA ALA A 107 -29.72 -15.19 11.63
C ALA A 107 -30.73 -14.16 12.15
N ALA A 108 -31.88 -14.09 11.47
CA ALA A 108 -33.05 -13.39 11.98
C ALA A 108 -34.31 -13.98 11.36
N ALA A 109 -35.12 -14.64 12.17
CA ALA A 109 -36.57 -14.49 12.13
C ALA A 109 -37.19 -15.13 13.40
N PRO A 110 -37.60 -14.34 14.41
CA PRO A 110 -38.72 -14.70 15.25
C PRO A 110 -40.00 -14.11 14.63
N THR A 111 -41.04 -14.92 14.51
CA THR A 111 -42.42 -14.42 14.37
C THR A 111 -43.29 -15.31 15.24
N GLU A 112 -43.97 -14.65 16.17
CA GLU A 112 -44.81 -15.18 17.23
C GLU A 112 -46.21 -15.51 16.69
N ALA A 113 -46.76 -16.69 16.99
CA ALA A 113 -48.16 -16.89 17.41
C ALA A 113 -48.38 -18.35 17.87
N PRO A 114 -49.08 -18.59 19.01
CA PRO A 114 -49.12 -19.87 19.71
C PRO A 114 -50.42 -20.66 19.43
N ALA A 115 -50.36 -22.00 19.43
CA ALA A 115 -51.51 -22.88 19.70
C ALA A 115 -51.06 -24.36 19.84
N GLU A 116 -51.03 -24.83 21.09
CA GLU A 116 -51.58 -26.10 21.59
C GLU A 116 -51.97 -27.19 20.57
N ALA A 117 -51.30 -28.36 20.63
CA ALA A 117 -51.89 -29.70 20.75
C ALA A 117 -50.84 -30.81 20.49
N ALA A 118 -50.50 -31.58 21.53
CA ALA A 118 -50.08 -32.98 21.40
C ALA A 118 -51.32 -33.83 20.98
N PRO A 119 -51.25 -35.10 20.52
CA PRO A 119 -50.20 -36.09 20.86
C PRO A 119 -49.84 -37.15 19.77
N GLU A 120 -48.91 -38.03 20.16
CA GLU A 120 -48.82 -39.48 19.85
C GLU A 120 -48.55 -40.01 18.42
N GLY A 121 -47.66 -41.00 18.33
CA GLY A 121 -47.76 -42.06 17.31
C GLY A 121 -46.46 -42.58 16.72
N GLU A 122 -45.94 -43.67 17.31
CA GLU A 122 -45.32 -44.84 16.65
C GLU A 122 -44.09 -44.66 15.74
N ALA A 123 -42.90 -45.11 16.13
CA ALA A 123 -42.41 -46.50 16.15
C ALA A 123 -41.98 -47.06 14.77
N ASN A 124 -40.86 -47.80 14.83
CA ASN A 124 -40.17 -48.60 13.79
C ASN A 124 -39.28 -47.78 12.85
N GLY A 125 -37.96 -48.01 12.83
CA GLY A 125 -37.32 -49.24 12.33
C GLY A 125 -36.85 -48.89 10.91
N GLU A 126 -35.67 -49.18 10.41
CA GLU A 126 -34.73 -50.28 10.60
C GLU A 126 -33.47 -49.91 9.79
N ALA A 127 -32.38 -50.62 10.06
CA ALA A 127 -31.11 -50.78 9.33
C ALA A 127 -30.91 -50.10 7.96
#